data_AF-A0A7J6L9J8-F1
#
_entry.id   AF-A0A7J6L9J8-F1
#
_cell.length_a   1.000
_cell.length_b   1.000
_cell.length_c   1.000
_cell.angle_alpha   90.00
_cell.angle_beta   90.00
_cell.angle_gamma   90.00
#
_symmetry.space_group_name_H-M   'P 1'
#
loop_
_entity.id
_entity.type
_entity.pdbx_description
1 polymer ?
#
loop_
_entity_poly.entity_id
_entity_poly.type
_entity_poly.pdbx_seq_one_letter_code
_entity_poly.pdbx_strand_id
1 'polypeptide(L)'
;MVAAAVARTYRQSPVLANSISSLFFFALSDWFAQKAEKCEKVDKKRVAAVSACGPLFNGLPLTLFYEALDRRIGTKPTFRVVGRKLLAMQFIYMPISVPSFLFLSTMFHRLLLGEGVRDSARRGWDTAEKKWAEAYLASWFVWPVSDTFNFTVVQRIFPAARPTWDCVVDVGWNAYLSWRGIGGHSITEFVDVGRA
;
A
#
# COMPACT_ATOMS: atom_id res chain seq x y z
N MET A 1 11.11 27.71 0.02
CA MET A 1 12.34 26.93 -0.27
C MET A 1 12.11 25.42 -0.21
N VAL A 2 11.50 24.88 0.86
CA VAL A 2 11.27 23.42 1.01
C VAL A 2 10.38 22.82 -0.09
N ALA A 3 9.21 23.41 -0.38
CA ALA A 3 8.31 22.90 -1.42
C ALA A 3 8.96 22.84 -2.82
N ALA A 4 9.81 23.84 -3.14
CA ALA A 4 10.56 23.87 -4.40
C ALA A 4 11.66 22.79 -4.45
N ALA A 5 12.31 22.50 -3.32
CA ALA A 5 13.28 21.41 -3.22
C ALA A 5 12.60 20.04 -3.37
N VAL A 6 11.48 19.81 -2.69
CA VAL A 6 10.67 18.59 -2.83
C VAL A 6 10.23 18.41 -4.29
N ALA A 7 9.65 19.45 -4.91
CA ALA A 7 9.24 19.41 -6.30
C ALA A 7 10.40 19.09 -7.26
N ARG A 8 11.61 19.57 -6.95
CA ARG A 8 12.82 19.26 -7.73
C ARG A 8 13.21 17.79 -7.61
N THR A 9 13.21 17.23 -6.40
CA THR A 9 13.52 15.81 -6.16
C THR A 9 12.56 14.89 -6.92
N TYR A 10 11.26 15.16 -6.88
CA TYR A 10 10.26 14.39 -7.63
C TYR A 10 10.44 14.50 -9.15
N ARG A 11 10.93 15.63 -9.68
CA ARG A 11 11.19 15.80 -11.11
C ARG A 11 12.47 15.09 -11.56
N GLN A 12 13.52 15.11 -10.73
CA GLN A 12 14.83 14.55 -11.06
C GLN A 12 14.88 13.04 -10.82
N SER A 13 14.21 12.55 -9.79
CA SER A 13 14.24 11.13 -9.41
C SER A 13 12.88 10.70 -8.83
N PRO A 14 11.84 10.57 -9.68
CA PRO A 14 10.49 10.22 -9.23
C PRO A 14 10.44 8.93 -8.42
N VAL A 15 11.16 7.88 -8.84
CA VAL A 15 11.21 6.59 -8.13
C VAL A 15 11.80 6.77 -6.73
N LEU A 16 12.93 7.47 -6.61
CA LEU A 16 13.56 7.70 -5.30
C LEU A 16 12.66 8.52 -4.38
N ALA A 17 12.04 9.58 -4.91
CA ALA A 17 11.14 10.43 -4.15
C ALA A 17 9.91 9.66 -3.64
N ASN A 18 9.29 8.84 -4.50
CA ASN A 18 8.15 8.00 -4.14
C ASN A 18 8.57 6.89 -3.16
N SER A 19 9.75 6.29 -3.30
CA SER A 19 10.28 5.29 -2.36
C SER A 19 10.53 5.86 -0.96
N ILE A 20 11.14 7.04 -0.86
CA ILE A 20 11.38 7.69 0.43
C ILE A 20 10.05 8.08 1.09
N SER A 21 9.12 8.63 0.30
CA SER A 21 7.82 9.03 0.82
C SER A 21 6.98 7.83 1.24
N SER A 22 7.03 6.73 0.49
CA SER A 22 6.29 5.52 0.83
C SER A 22 6.82 4.85 2.10
N LEU A 23 8.13 4.87 2.38
CA LEU A 23 8.68 4.44 3.68
C LEU A 23 8.00 5.16 4.84
N PHE A 24 7.93 6.50 4.75
CA PHE A 24 7.34 7.33 5.78
C PHE A 24 5.83 7.08 5.95
N PHE A 25 5.08 7.11 4.85
CA PHE A 25 3.63 6.95 4.90
C PHE A 25 3.20 5.52 5.28
N PHE A 26 3.96 4.48 4.91
CA PHE A 26 3.69 3.12 5.36
C PHE A 26 4.01 2.92 6.84
N ALA A 27 5.06 3.57 7.36
CA ALA A 27 5.31 3.58 8.80
C ALA A 27 4.17 4.29 9.56
N LEU A 28 3.72 5.43 9.03
CA LEU A 28 2.62 6.19 9.61
C LEU A 28 1.30 5.41 9.55
N SER A 29 1.03 4.73 8.45
CA SER A 29 -0.18 3.92 8.25
C SER A 29 -0.26 2.79 9.25
N ASP A 30 0.85 2.06 9.48
CA ASP A 30 0.88 0.99 10.47
C ASP A 30 0.79 1.52 11.91
N TRP A 31 1.37 2.69 12.18
CA TRP A 31 1.23 3.33 13.49
C TRP A 31 -0.25 3.64 13.81
N PHE A 32 -1.00 4.21 12.86
CA PHE A 32 -2.43 4.45 13.03
C PHE A 32 -3.23 3.15 13.07
N ALA A 33 -2.85 2.15 12.29
CA ALA A 33 -3.47 0.84 12.29
C ALA A 33 -3.40 0.16 13.67
N GLN A 34 -2.22 0.13 14.28
CA GLN A 34 -2.05 -0.42 15.63
C GLN A 34 -2.82 0.38 16.70
N LYS A 35 -2.99 1.69 16.49
CA LYS A 35 -3.85 2.52 17.37
C LYS A 35 -5.34 2.21 17.18
N ALA A 36 -5.78 1.96 15.95
CA ALA A 36 -7.15 1.51 15.67
C ALA A 36 -7.45 0.11 16.25
N GLU A 37 -6.44 -0.76 16.33
CA GLU A 37 -6.48 -2.05 17.02
C GLU A 37 -6.49 -1.93 18.56
N LYS A 38 -6.38 -0.72 19.11
CA LYS A 38 -6.27 -0.43 20.55
C LYS A 38 -5.06 -1.09 21.23
N CYS A 39 -3.96 -1.28 20.51
CA CYS A 39 -2.72 -1.78 21.10
C CYS A 39 -2.17 -0.80 22.15
N GLU A 40 -1.89 -1.30 23.37
CA GLU A 40 -1.28 -0.50 24.45
C GLU A 40 0.12 0.00 24.06
N LYS A 41 0.90 -0.85 23.41
CA LYS A 41 2.26 -0.56 22.93
C LYS A 41 2.34 -0.82 21.43
N VAL A 42 2.94 0.14 20.71
CA VAL A 42 3.18 0.00 19.27
C VAL A 42 4.34 -0.97 19.06
N ASP A 43 4.09 -2.04 18.30
CA ASP A 43 5.10 -2.95 17.80
C ASP A 43 5.92 -2.26 16.70
N LYS A 44 7.12 -1.83 17.08
CA LYS A 44 8.09 -1.18 16.19
C LYS A 44 8.58 -2.10 15.07
N LYS A 45 8.61 -3.42 15.29
CA LYS A 45 9.05 -4.40 14.28
C LYS A 45 7.98 -4.53 13.19
N ARG A 46 6.70 -4.52 13.56
CA ARG A 46 5.59 -4.46 12.60
C ARG A 46 5.63 -3.16 11.78
N VAL A 47 5.83 -2.01 12.42
CA VAL A 47 5.99 -0.73 11.72
C VAL A 47 7.14 -0.80 10.72
N ALA A 48 8.30 -1.35 11.13
CA ALA A 48 9.44 -1.53 10.25
C ALA A 48 9.11 -2.45 9.05
N ALA A 49 8.45 -3.58 9.29
CA ALA A 49 8.03 -4.53 8.25
C ALA A 49 7.07 -3.90 7.23
N VAL A 50 6.04 -3.20 7.69
CA VAL A 50 5.09 -2.50 6.81
C VAL A 50 5.77 -1.34 6.08
N SER A 51 6.62 -0.56 6.76
CA SER A 51 7.38 0.53 6.13
C SER A 51 8.25 0.04 4.97
N ALA A 52 8.91 -1.12 5.12
CA ALA A 52 9.75 -1.72 4.08
C ALA A 52 8.96 -2.14 2.83
N CYS A 53 7.66 -2.37 2.96
CA CYS A 53 6.78 -2.65 1.81
C CYS A 53 6.56 -1.41 0.93
N GLY A 54 6.61 -0.19 1.49
CA GLY A 54 6.36 1.05 0.76
C GLY A 54 7.18 1.18 -0.54
N PRO A 55 8.52 1.08 -0.51
CA PRO A 55 9.35 1.12 -1.73
C PRO A 55 9.08 -0.03 -2.70
N LEU A 56 8.74 -1.22 -2.18
CA LEU A 56 8.51 -2.44 -2.95
C LEU A 56 7.19 -2.44 -3.71
N PHE A 57 6.23 -1.58 -3.35
CA PHE A 57 4.96 -1.45 -4.05
C PHE A 57 4.78 -0.08 -4.68
N ASN A 58 4.85 0.98 -3.87
CA ASN A 58 4.56 2.35 -4.32
C ASN A 58 5.80 3.07 -4.87
N GLY A 59 6.99 2.70 -4.41
CA GLY A 59 8.25 3.30 -4.86
C GLY A 59 8.56 2.98 -6.32
N LEU A 60 9.01 1.76 -6.58
CA LEU A 60 9.42 1.34 -7.93
C LEU A 60 8.23 0.83 -8.77
N PRO A 61 7.47 -0.20 -8.35
CA PRO A 61 6.48 -0.81 -9.24
C PRO A 61 5.34 0.11 -9.64
N LEU A 62 4.74 0.85 -8.69
CA LEU A 62 3.63 1.73 -8.99
C LEU A 62 4.04 2.92 -9.86
N THR A 63 5.22 3.50 -9.62
CA THR A 63 5.78 4.56 -10.48
C THR A 63 5.90 4.07 -11.93
N LEU A 64 6.50 2.89 -12.13
CA LEU A 64 6.64 2.29 -13.47
C LEU A 64 5.29 1.91 -14.08
N PHE A 65 4.35 1.43 -13.26
CA PHE A 65 3.01 1.07 -13.72
C PHE A 65 2.25 2.30 -14.22
N TYR A 66 2.27 3.41 -13.48
CA TYR A 66 1.66 4.67 -13.90
C TYR A 66 2.30 5.24 -15.17
N GLU A 67 3.62 5.17 -15.31
CA GLU A 67 4.29 5.51 -16.56
C GLU A 67 3.81 4.62 -17.73
N ALA A 68 3.67 3.32 -17.51
CA ALA A 68 3.16 2.40 -18.52
C ALA A 68 1.70 2.71 -18.92
N LEU A 69 0.84 3.04 -17.94
CA LEU A 69 -0.54 3.48 -18.19
C LEU A 69 -0.57 4.77 -19.01
N ASP A 70 0.28 5.73 -18.69
CA ASP A 70 0.37 7.00 -19.44
C ASP A 70 0.80 6.76 -20.89
N ARG A 71 1.79 5.89 -21.11
CA ARG A 71 2.27 5.55 -22.46
C ARG A 71 1.22 4.79 -23.28
N ARG A 72 0.47 3.88 -22.66
CA ARG A 72 -0.47 2.99 -23.38
C ARG A 72 -1.90 3.52 -23.50
N ILE A 73 -2.37 4.27 -22.51
CA ILE A 73 -3.77 4.73 -22.42
C ILE A 73 -3.87 6.25 -22.61
N GLY A 74 -2.83 6.99 -22.22
CA GLY A 74 -2.73 8.44 -22.33
C GLY A 74 -2.90 9.17 -21.00
N THR A 75 -2.69 10.48 -21.04
CA THR A 75 -2.72 11.38 -19.87
C THR A 75 -3.90 12.34 -19.86
N LYS A 76 -4.75 12.30 -20.89
CA LYS A 76 -5.92 13.17 -20.95
C LYS A 76 -6.96 12.74 -19.91
N PRO A 77 -7.49 13.64 -19.09
CA PRO A 77 -8.45 13.34 -18.03
C PRO A 77 -9.87 13.27 -18.59
N THR A 78 -10.07 12.39 -19.56
CA THR A 78 -11.39 12.08 -20.12
C THR A 78 -11.93 10.84 -19.43
N PHE A 79 -13.26 10.72 -19.35
CA PHE A 79 -13.93 9.56 -18.77
C PHE A 79 -13.38 8.23 -19.33
N ARG A 80 -13.15 8.17 -20.66
CA ARG A 80 -12.60 6.98 -21.33
C ARG A 80 -11.18 6.61 -20.86
N VAL A 81 -10.30 7.60 -20.71
CA VAL A 81 -8.91 7.36 -20.29
C VAL A 81 -8.86 6.97 -18.82
N VAL A 82 -9.57 7.72 -17.97
CA VAL A 82 -9.64 7.45 -16.53
C VAL A 82 -10.25 6.07 -16.28
N GLY A 83 -11.40 5.75 -16.89
CA GLY A 83 -12.05 4.45 -16.75
C GLY A 83 -11.14 3.28 -17.16
N ARG A 84 -10.37 3.41 -18.24
CA ARG A 84 -9.40 2.38 -18.65
C ARG A 84 -8.26 2.20 -17.64
N LYS A 85 -7.77 3.29 -17.05
CA LYS A 85 -6.75 3.23 -15.99
C LYS A 85 -7.30 2.60 -14.72
N LEU A 86 -8.53 2.93 -14.33
CA LEU A 86 -9.21 2.30 -13.20
C LEU A 86 -9.33 0.80 -13.39
N LEU A 87 -9.76 0.34 -14.57
CA LEU A 87 -9.82 -1.09 -14.87
C LEU A 87 -8.44 -1.74 -14.82
N ALA A 88 -7.40 -1.07 -15.32
CA ALA A 88 -6.03 -1.58 -15.22
C ALA A 88 -5.55 -1.67 -13.76
N MET A 89 -5.89 -0.70 -12.91
CA MET A 89 -5.61 -0.79 -11.47
C MET A 89 -6.31 -1.98 -10.85
N GLN A 90 -7.64 -2.06 -11.01
CA GLN A 90 -8.47 -3.09 -10.38
C GLN A 90 -8.15 -4.50 -10.86
N PHE A 91 -7.88 -4.71 -12.16
CA PHE A 91 -7.71 -6.05 -12.72
C PHE A 91 -6.27 -6.47 -12.99
N ILE A 92 -5.29 -5.56 -12.91
CA ILE A 92 -3.88 -5.90 -13.17
C ILE A 92 -3.03 -5.63 -11.93
N TYR A 93 -3.05 -4.40 -11.42
CA TYR A 93 -2.16 -4.03 -10.32
C TYR A 93 -2.65 -4.59 -8.98
N MET A 94 -3.93 -4.47 -8.68
CA MET A 94 -4.52 -4.84 -7.39
C MET A 94 -4.52 -6.35 -7.09
N PRO A 95 -4.84 -7.25 -8.05
CA PRO A 95 -4.80 -8.69 -7.81
C PRO A 95 -3.40 -9.20 -7.49
N ILE A 96 -2.36 -8.46 -7.86
CA ILE A 96 -0.97 -8.78 -7.56
C ILE A 96 -0.54 -8.09 -6.26
N SER A 97 -0.77 -6.78 -6.14
CA SER A 97 -0.27 -5.98 -5.02
C SER A 97 -0.92 -6.32 -3.68
N VAL A 98 -2.23 -6.55 -3.62
CA VAL A 98 -2.95 -6.85 -2.37
C VAL A 98 -2.43 -8.13 -1.68
N PRO A 99 -2.44 -9.31 -2.32
CA PRO A 99 -1.90 -10.52 -1.70
C PRO A 99 -0.39 -10.42 -1.45
N SER A 100 0.36 -9.76 -2.33
CA SER A 100 1.81 -9.57 -2.14
C SER A 100 2.12 -8.69 -0.93
N PHE A 101 1.32 -7.65 -0.67
CA PHE A 101 1.47 -6.80 0.51
C PHE A 101 1.20 -7.59 1.80
N LEU A 102 0.11 -8.35 1.85
CA LEU A 102 -0.22 -9.20 3.00
C LEU A 102 0.89 -10.23 3.27
N PHE A 103 1.42 -10.83 2.20
CA PHE A 103 2.54 -11.77 2.27
C PHE A 103 3.82 -11.12 2.81
N LEU A 104 4.30 -10.05 2.17
CA LEU A 104 5.59 -9.43 2.50
C LEU A 104 5.57 -8.75 3.87
N SER A 105 4.49 -8.04 4.20
CA SER A 105 4.36 -7.38 5.51
C SER A 105 4.43 -8.39 6.65
N THR A 106 3.74 -9.54 6.52
CA THR A 106 3.78 -10.64 7.48
C THR A 106 5.15 -11.31 7.51
N MET A 107 5.70 -11.66 6.35
CA MET A 107 7.01 -12.32 6.26
C MET A 107 8.11 -11.47 6.90
N PHE A 108 8.16 -10.18 6.59
CA PHE A 108 9.15 -9.27 7.18
C PHE A 108 8.95 -9.09 8.69
N HIS A 109 7.70 -9.03 9.16
CA HIS A 109 7.43 -8.93 10.59
C HIS A 109 7.94 -10.17 11.33
N ARG A 110 7.68 -11.38 10.81
CA ARG A 110 8.16 -12.64 11.39
C ARG A 110 9.69 -12.77 11.35
N LEU A 111 10.32 -12.34 10.27
CA LEU A 111 11.79 -12.26 10.21
C LEU A 111 12.37 -11.33 11.27
N LEU A 112 11.77 -10.15 11.49
CA LEU A 112 12.20 -9.21 12.52
C LEU A 112 11.94 -9.74 13.95
N LEU A 113 10.99 -10.66 14.12
CA LEU A 113 10.80 -11.40 15.37
C LEU A 113 11.83 -12.53 15.59
N GLY A 114 12.64 -12.84 14.58
CA GLY A 114 13.71 -13.85 14.65
C GLY A 114 13.29 -15.23 14.16
N GLU A 115 12.14 -15.37 13.50
CA GLU A 115 11.72 -16.63 12.88
C GLU A 115 12.57 -16.94 11.64
N GLY A 116 12.69 -18.24 11.31
CA GLY A 116 13.39 -18.67 10.11
C GLY A 116 12.69 -18.19 8.83
N VAL A 117 13.45 -18.04 7.74
CA VAL A 117 12.93 -17.56 6.44
C VAL A 117 11.78 -18.43 5.93
N ARG A 118 11.90 -19.75 6.06
CA ARG A 118 10.87 -20.71 5.61
C ARG A 118 9.56 -20.54 6.38
N ASP A 119 9.64 -20.42 7.71
CA ASP A 119 8.45 -20.29 8.56
C ASP A 119 7.79 -18.92 8.36
N SER A 120 8.60 -17.87 8.23
CA SER A 120 8.14 -16.51 7.93
C SER A 120 7.40 -16.45 6.58
N ALA A 121 7.96 -17.06 5.53
CA ALA A 121 7.34 -17.13 4.22
C ALA A 121 6.03 -17.95 4.26
N ARG A 122 6.01 -19.06 5.00
CA ARG A 122 4.79 -19.85 5.20
C ARG A 122 3.69 -19.04 5.87
N ARG A 123 3.99 -18.31 6.94
CA ARG A 123 3.00 -17.44 7.61
C ARG A 123 2.52 -16.29 6.72
N GLY A 124 3.43 -15.73 5.90
CA GLY A 124 3.07 -14.75 4.88
C GLY A 124 2.06 -15.32 3.89
N TRP A 125 2.30 -16.54 3.42
CA TRP A 125 1.38 -17.23 2.51
C TRP A 125 0.02 -17.48 3.16
N ASP A 126 0.00 -18.07 4.36
CA ASP A 126 -1.23 -18.35 5.10
C ASP A 126 -2.07 -17.07 5.34
N THR A 127 -1.40 -15.94 5.59
CA THR A 127 -2.06 -14.65 5.81
C THR A 127 -2.64 -14.10 4.50
N ALA A 128 -1.86 -14.15 3.41
CA ALA A 128 -2.32 -13.71 2.10
C ALA A 128 -3.53 -14.55 1.65
N GLU A 129 -3.44 -15.88 1.69
CA GLU A 129 -4.49 -16.80 1.27
C GLU A 129 -5.82 -16.56 2.01
N LYS A 130 -5.77 -16.30 3.32
CA LYS A 130 -6.98 -16.07 4.11
C LYS A 130 -7.60 -14.69 3.92
N LYS A 131 -6.78 -13.65 3.72
CA LYS A 131 -7.25 -12.25 3.78
C LYS A 131 -7.35 -11.56 2.43
N TRP A 132 -6.71 -12.08 1.38
CA TRP A 132 -6.61 -11.37 0.10
C TRP A 132 -7.99 -11.09 -0.51
N ALA A 133 -8.93 -12.05 -0.46
CA ALA A 133 -10.23 -11.90 -1.10
C ALA A 133 -11.04 -10.79 -0.44
N GLU A 134 -11.10 -10.74 0.88
CA GLU A 134 -11.78 -9.67 1.61
C GLU A 134 -11.10 -8.32 1.39
N ALA A 135 -9.78 -8.26 1.50
CA ALA A 135 -9.02 -7.03 1.28
C ALA A 135 -9.19 -6.50 -0.16
N TYR A 136 -9.20 -7.40 -1.15
CA TYR A 136 -9.42 -7.07 -2.55
C TYR A 136 -10.86 -6.63 -2.81
N LEU A 137 -11.86 -7.27 -2.23
CA LEU A 137 -13.26 -6.84 -2.39
C LEU A 137 -13.52 -5.49 -1.72
N ALA A 138 -13.02 -5.29 -0.50
CA ALA A 138 -13.13 -4.02 0.21
C ALA A 138 -12.43 -2.87 -0.54
N SER A 139 -11.37 -3.20 -1.28
CA SER A 139 -10.64 -2.23 -2.08
C SER A 139 -11.49 -1.57 -3.19
N TRP A 140 -12.52 -2.25 -3.70
CA TRP A 140 -13.42 -1.70 -4.71
C TRP A 140 -14.21 -0.48 -4.24
N PHE A 141 -14.28 -0.23 -2.93
CA PHE A 141 -14.99 0.93 -2.38
C PHE A 141 -14.09 2.15 -2.20
N VAL A 142 -12.79 1.95 -2.04
CA VAL A 142 -11.84 3.03 -1.71
C VAL A 142 -11.05 3.45 -2.95
N TRP A 143 -10.47 2.47 -3.65
CA TRP A 143 -9.49 2.75 -4.69
C TRP A 143 -10.09 3.35 -5.95
N PRO A 144 -11.25 2.93 -6.49
CA PRO A 144 -11.82 3.60 -7.66
C PRO A 144 -12.08 5.10 -7.45
N VAL A 145 -12.47 5.50 -6.24
CA VAL A 145 -12.68 6.91 -5.88
C VAL A 145 -11.34 7.64 -5.79
N SER A 146 -10.39 7.09 -5.03
CA SER A 146 -9.03 7.66 -4.90
C SER A 146 -8.31 7.78 -6.24
N ASP A 147 -8.30 6.71 -7.04
CA ASP A 147 -7.63 6.64 -8.34
C ASP A 147 -8.27 7.58 -9.35
N THR A 148 -9.58 7.79 -9.27
CA THR A 148 -10.25 8.81 -10.08
C THR A 148 -9.71 10.19 -9.77
N PHE A 149 -9.58 10.54 -8.48
CA PHE A 149 -8.95 11.79 -8.06
C PHE A 149 -7.46 11.84 -8.49
N ASN A 150 -6.74 10.74 -8.35
CA ASN A 150 -5.33 10.64 -8.72
C ASN A 150 -5.12 10.90 -10.23
N PHE A 151 -5.84 10.19 -11.11
CA PHE A 151 -5.71 10.30 -12.56
C PHE A 151 -6.31 11.57 -13.16
N THR A 152 -7.11 12.34 -12.40
CA THR A 152 -7.71 13.59 -12.87
C THR A 152 -7.03 14.82 -12.29
N VAL A 153 -6.84 14.89 -10.97
CA VAL A 153 -6.34 16.06 -10.25
C VAL A 153 -4.84 15.95 -10.03
N VAL A 154 -4.38 14.89 -9.36
CA VAL A 154 -2.96 14.72 -8.99
C VAL A 154 -2.09 14.63 -10.25
N GLN A 155 -2.54 13.87 -11.26
CA GLN A 155 -1.86 13.77 -12.56
C GLN A 155 -1.66 15.13 -13.25
N ARG A 156 -2.59 16.07 -13.08
CA ARG A 156 -2.48 17.40 -13.68
C ARG A 156 -1.58 18.33 -12.87
N ILE A 157 -1.74 18.33 -11.55
CA ILE A 157 -1.07 19.30 -10.66
C ILE A 157 0.36 18.85 -10.37
N PHE A 158 0.55 17.57 -10.05
CA PHE A 158 1.86 17.03 -9.67
C PHE A 158 2.03 15.55 -10.12
N PRO A 159 2.19 15.30 -11.44
CA PRO A 159 2.16 13.94 -12.00
C PRO A 159 3.20 12.96 -11.42
N ALA A 160 4.35 13.46 -10.98
CA ALA A 160 5.40 12.63 -10.36
C ALA A 160 5.04 12.14 -8.94
N ALA A 161 4.08 12.79 -8.27
CA ALA A 161 3.67 12.47 -6.90
C ALA A 161 2.43 11.56 -6.83
N ARG A 162 1.95 11.04 -7.97
CA ARG A 162 0.79 10.13 -8.00
C ARG A 162 0.94 8.91 -7.08
N PRO A 163 2.08 8.19 -7.05
CA PRO A 163 2.24 7.07 -6.10
C PRO A 163 2.27 7.53 -4.64
N THR A 164 2.73 8.76 -4.38
CA THR A 164 2.69 9.35 -3.02
C THR A 164 1.27 9.67 -2.59
N TRP A 165 0.37 10.07 -3.51
CA TRP A 165 -1.05 10.21 -3.19
C TRP A 165 -1.65 8.90 -2.70
N ASP A 166 -1.32 7.78 -3.35
CA ASP A 166 -1.82 6.47 -2.93
C ASP A 166 -1.30 6.11 -1.53
N CYS A 167 -0.04 6.46 -1.22
CA CYS A 167 0.50 6.30 0.13
C CYS A 167 -0.24 7.13 1.20
N VAL A 168 -0.77 8.31 0.84
CA VAL A 168 -1.58 9.12 1.77
C VAL A 168 -2.90 8.42 2.07
N VAL A 169 -3.54 7.85 1.04
CA VAL A 169 -4.78 7.08 1.20
C VAL A 169 -4.52 5.77 1.96
N ASP A 170 -3.36 5.15 1.77
CA ASP A 170 -2.91 3.96 2.51
C ASP A 170 -2.92 4.16 4.04
N VAL A 171 -2.69 5.39 4.53
CA VAL A 171 -2.77 5.70 5.96
C VAL A 171 -4.14 5.37 6.53
N GLY A 172 -5.21 5.79 5.85
CA GLY A 172 -6.57 5.47 6.24
C GLY A 172 -6.94 4.02 5.93
N TRP A 173 -6.50 3.51 4.78
CA TRP A 173 -6.80 2.15 4.32
C TRP A 173 -6.24 1.07 5.26
N ASN A 174 -4.99 1.18 5.70
CA ASN A 174 -4.41 0.20 6.62
C ASN A 174 -5.06 0.27 8.01
N ALA A 175 -5.43 1.46 8.47
CA ALA A 175 -6.21 1.61 9.69
C ALA A 175 -7.59 0.94 9.56
N TYR A 176 -8.26 1.10 8.41
CA TYR A 176 -9.52 0.43 8.12
C TYR A 176 -9.37 -1.10 8.04
N LEU A 177 -8.36 -1.62 7.33
CA LEU A 177 -8.13 -3.07 7.25
C LEU A 177 -7.83 -3.68 8.62
N SER A 178 -7.07 -2.98 9.45
CA SER A 178 -6.76 -3.40 10.82
C SER A 178 -8.00 -3.34 11.71
N TRP A 179 -8.82 -2.29 11.57
CA TRP A 179 -10.07 -2.15 12.30
C TRP A 179 -11.14 -3.16 11.85
N ARG A 180 -11.28 -3.45 10.56
CA ARG A 180 -12.21 -4.47 10.05
C ARG A 180 -11.73 -5.88 10.32
N GLY A 181 -10.41 -6.05 10.47
CA GLY A 181 -9.82 -7.21 11.12
C GLY A 181 -10.29 -7.43 12.56
N ILE A 182 -11.08 -6.53 13.17
CA ILE A 182 -11.72 -6.73 14.47
C ILE A 182 -13.04 -7.47 14.23
N GLY A 183 -13.03 -8.80 14.20
CA GLY A 183 -12.98 -9.70 15.37
C GLY A 183 -11.64 -10.28 15.88
N GLY A 184 -10.48 -9.66 15.62
CA GLY A 184 -9.24 -9.92 16.38
C GLY A 184 -7.96 -10.20 15.58
N HIS A 185 -7.80 -9.66 14.37
CA HIS A 185 -6.69 -10.01 13.49
C HIS A 185 -6.00 -8.78 12.89
N SER A 186 -4.74 -8.56 13.28
CA SER A 186 -3.83 -7.53 12.75
C SER A 186 -3.50 -7.77 11.27
N ILE A 187 -3.07 -6.75 10.51
CA ILE A 187 -2.60 -6.92 9.11
C ILE A 187 -1.53 -8.01 8.99
N THR A 188 -0.63 -8.12 9.98
CA THR A 188 0.51 -9.04 9.97
C THR A 188 0.33 -10.26 10.86
N GLU A 189 -0.76 -10.33 11.64
CA GLU A 189 -1.00 -11.44 12.55
C GLU A 189 -2.36 -12.11 12.35
N PHE A 190 -2.31 -13.44 12.37
CA PHE A 190 -3.40 -14.27 12.84
C PHE A 190 -3.06 -14.64 14.29
N VAL A 191 -3.90 -14.21 15.24
CA VAL A 191 -4.06 -14.98 16.47
C VAL A 191 -5.13 -16.02 16.12
N ASP A 192 -4.81 -17.31 16.18
CA ASP A 192 -5.85 -18.34 16.21
C ASP A 192 -6.70 -18.07 17.46
N VAL A 193 -7.85 -17.43 17.30
CA VAL A 193 -8.86 -17.35 18.36
C VAL A 193 -9.53 -18.72 18.42
N GLY A 194 -8.82 -19.71 18.95
CA GLY A 194 -9.30 -21.08 19.01
C GLY A 194 -8.24 -22.14 19.25
N ARG A 195 -7.64 -22.14 20.45
CA ARG A 195 -7.31 -23.33 21.26
C ARG A 195 -6.67 -22.87 22.58
N ALA A 196 -7.54 -22.49 23.51
CA ALA A 196 -7.38 -22.81 24.92
C ALA A 196 -8.27 -24.01 25.21
#